data_AF-A0A367Z698-F1
#
_entry.id   AF-A0A367Z698-F1
#
_cell.length_a   1.000
_cell.length_b   1.000
_cell.length_c   1.000
_cell.angle_alpha   90.00
_cell.angle_beta   90.00
_cell.angle_gamma   90.00
#
_symmetry.space_group_name_H-M   'P 1'
#
loop_
_entity.id
_entity.type
_entity.pdbx_description
1 polymer ?
#
loop_
_entity_poly.entity_id
_entity_poly.type
_entity_poly.pdbx_seq_one_letter_code
_entity_poly.pdbx_strand_id
1 'polypeptide(L)' 'MLEIWDALEAGTFGDDPASDPRFYNIRWFKQEQLLLERV' A
#
# COMPACT_ATOMS: atom_id res chain seq x y z
N MET A 1 3.19 -13.79 12.83
CA MET A 1 2.39 -13.32 11.67
C MET A 1 1.76 -11.93 11.95
N LEU A 2 2.40 -11.08 12.77
CA LEU A 2 2.04 -9.67 13.00
C LEU A 2 2.99 -8.73 12.25
N GLU A 3 4.26 -9.13 12.10
CA GLU A 3 5.31 -8.28 11.52
C GLU A 3 5.05 -7.79 10.08
N ILE A 4 4.37 -8.58 9.25
CA ILE A 4 4.06 -8.16 7.88
C ILE A 4 2.99 -7.05 7.89
N TRP A 5 1.97 -7.19 8.73
CA TRP A 5 0.92 -6.19 8.84
C TRP A 5 1.44 -4.88 9.44
N ASP A 6 2.27 -4.99 10.49
CA ASP A 6 2.92 -3.83 11.10
C ASP A 6 3.84 -3.11 10.11
N ALA A 7 4.63 -3.86 9.33
CA ALA A 7 5.51 -3.28 8.31
C ALA A 7 4.73 -2.66 7.13
N LEU A 8 3.58 -3.23 6.75
CA LEU A 8 2.70 -2.65 5.73
C LEU A 8 2.06 -1.34 6.22
N GLU A 9 1.63 -1.27 7.47
CA GLU A 9 1.04 -0.07 8.06
C GLU A 9 2.07 1.05 8.30
N ALA A 10 3.30 0.66 8.68
CA ALA A 10 4.44 1.55 8.82
C ALA A 10 4.94 2.12 7.47
N GLY A 11 4.56 1.53 6.33
CA GLY A 11 5.01 1.96 5.01
C GLY A 11 6.41 1.48 4.66
N THR A 12 6.90 0.44 5.33
CA THR A 12 8.26 -0.10 5.18
C THR A 12 8.50 -0.71 3.79
N PHE A 13 7.43 -0.96 3.04
CA PHE A 13 7.45 -1.46 1.68
C PHE A 13 7.38 -0.34 0.63
N GLY A 14 7.53 0.95 0.95
CA GLY A 14 7.57 2.03 -0.06
C GLY A 14 6.19 2.42 -0.62
N ASP A 15 6.13 3.54 -1.33
CA ASP A 15 4.86 4.26 -1.61
C ASP A 15 4.24 4.00 -2.99
N ASP A 16 5.01 3.49 -3.96
CA ASP A 16 4.57 3.34 -5.35
C ASP A 16 4.86 1.93 -5.93
N PRO A 17 3.82 1.08 -6.11
CA PRO A 17 3.97 -0.23 -6.72
C PRO A 17 4.18 -0.18 -8.24
N ALA A 18 3.98 0.96 -8.91
CA ALA A 18 4.27 1.09 -10.33
C ALA A 18 5.78 1.02 -10.62
N SER A 19 6.58 1.42 -9.64
CA SER A 19 8.05 1.37 -9.70
C SER A 19 8.61 -0.02 -9.34
N ASP A 20 8.00 -0.73 -8.38
CA ASP A 20 8.29 -2.13 -8.07
C ASP A 20 7.05 -2.80 -7.44
N PRO A 21 6.50 -3.89 -8.02
CA PRO A 21 5.29 -4.55 -7.50
C PRO A 21 5.45 -5.10 -6.08
N ARG A 22 6.68 -5.33 -5.61
CA ARG A 22 6.99 -5.80 -4.25
C ARG A 22 6.75 -4.72 -3.20
N PHE A 23 6.62 -3.47 -3.63
CA PHE A 23 6.38 -2.31 -2.78
C PHE A 23 4.90 -1.95 -2.62
N TYR A 24 4.02 -2.91 -2.89
CA TYR A 24 2.59 -2.73 -2.70
C TYR A 24 2.24 -2.60 -1.21
N ASN A 25 1.96 -1.38 -0.75
CA ASN A 25 1.59 -1.09 0.63
C ASN A 25 0.07 -0.81 0.78
N ILE A 26 -0.43 -0.90 2.02
CA ILE A 26 -1.86 -0.72 2.32
C ILE A 26 -2.36 0.73 2.13
N ARG A 27 -1.47 1.73 2.24
CA ARG A 27 -1.82 3.14 2.01
C ARG A 27 -2.14 3.37 0.54
N TRP A 28 -1.32 2.82 -0.35
CA TRP A 28 -1.55 2.87 -1.79
C TRP A 28 -2.87 2.19 -2.15
N PHE A 29 -3.11 0.98 -1.62
CA PHE A 29 -4.39 0.29 -1.84
C PHE A 29 -5.58 1.14 -1.41
N LYS A 30 -5.53 1.73 -0.21
CA LYS A 30 -6.59 2.62 0.29
C LYS A 30 -6.75 3.87 -0.60
N GLN A 31 -5.65 4.46 -1.06
CA GLN A 31 -5.69 5.62 -1.95
C GLN A 31 -6.36 5.27 -3.29
N GLU A 32 -6.02 4.14 -3.90
CA GLU A 32 -6.67 3.69 -5.13
C GLU A 32 -8.14 3.35 -4.94
N GLN A 33 -8.51 2.71 -3.83
CA GLN A 33 -9.92 2.48 -3.51
C GLN A 33 -10.68 3.79 -3.38
N LEU A 34 -10.11 4.80 -2.70
CA LEU A 34 -10.71 6.14 -2.60
C LEU A 34 -10.80 6.86 -3.95
N LEU A 35 -9.84 6.63 -4.86
CA LEU A 35 -9.90 7.18 -6.22
C LEU A 35 -10.99 6.50 -7.05
N LEU A 36 -11.12 5.18 -6.94
CA LEU A 36 -12.16 4.40 -7.62
C LEU A 36 -13.57 4.75 -7.14
N GLU A 37 -13.76 5.03 -5.84
CA GLU A 37 -15.06 5.45 -5.28
C GLU A 37 -15.49 6.86 -5.71
N ARG A 38 -14.56 7.67 -6.23
CA ARG A 38 -14.80 9.06 -6.67
C ARG A 38 -15.12 9.20 -8.16
N VAL A 39 -15.05 8.10 -8.92
CA VAL A 39 -15.36 8.02 -10.36
C VAL A 39 -16.70 7.34 -10.56
#